data_AF-K9VVI1-F1
#
_entry.id   AF-K9VVI1-F1
#
_cell.length_a   1.000
_cell.length_b   1.000
_cell.length_c   1.000
_cell.angle_alpha   90.00
_cell.angle_beta   90.00
_cell.angle_gamma   90.00
#
_symmetry.space_group_name_H-M   'P 1'
#
loop_
_entity.id
_entity.type
_entity.pdbx_description
1 polymer ?
#
loop_
_entity_poly.entity_id
_entity_poly.type
_entity_poly.pdbx_seq_one_letter_code
_entity_poly.pdbx_strand_id
1 'polypeptide(L)'
;MSQLEINILHSQTQRDLTSSDIVEEFLSRENFQRAWRKVAENQGSAGVDEETTDDFNHNLNSNLSQLRDAVANSTYQPLPFKQVFIPKQKGSWRELKIPTVRDRIVQQALLNVLAPIMENKFSPASFAYRPHMSYINAVEQVAHWRDLGYHWVMDADVSKYFDSIDHQRLLIVVRKYLDNPGILCLIKAWISAGVLTKEGIVRNDKGIPQGAVISPMLANIYLDEFDKIISASDLKLVRYADDFLVLATTQERIVKAYSEVEQILNSFKLTLHPEKTQITNFERGFRFLGHGFLENAIFPVESSKTVSASGVEGKGSKKKLSTRNDASKANRNSASIAIATSVNFRN
;
A
#
# COMPACT_ATOMS: atom_id res chain seq x y z
N MET A 1 10.18 36.03 14.20
CA MET A 1 9.41 35.75 12.97
C MET A 1 7.96 35.63 13.37
N SER A 2 7.14 36.62 13.06
CA SER A 2 5.70 36.58 13.30
C SER A 2 5.04 35.49 12.42
N GLN A 3 3.90 34.96 12.84
CA GLN A 3 3.13 34.01 12.01
C GLN A 3 2.76 34.63 10.64
N LEU A 4 2.63 35.96 10.58
CA LEU A 4 2.46 36.70 9.35
C LEU A 4 3.71 36.64 8.45
N GLU A 5 4.91 36.79 9.00
CA GLU A 5 6.18 36.67 8.26
C GLU A 5 6.43 35.25 7.76
N ILE A 6 6.05 34.23 8.54
CA ILE A 6 6.10 32.82 8.11
C ILE A 6 5.10 32.56 6.98
N ASN A 7 3.91 33.15 7.05
CA ASN A 7 2.90 33.04 6.00
C ASN A 7 3.26 33.85 4.73
N ILE A 8 3.98 34.96 4.89
CA ILE A 8 4.51 35.76 3.76
C ILE A 8 5.71 35.06 3.10
N LEU A 9 6.57 34.40 3.87
CA LEU A 9 7.64 33.54 3.32
C LEU A 9 7.08 32.28 2.65
N HIS A 10 6.00 31.67 3.18
CA HIS A 10 5.32 30.55 2.53
C HIS A 10 4.50 30.97 1.30
N SER A 11 3.98 32.20 1.25
CA SER A 11 3.21 32.68 0.09
C SER A 11 4.08 33.23 -1.05
N GLN A 12 5.36 33.51 -0.80
CA GLN A 12 6.27 34.12 -1.78
C GLN A 12 7.14 33.14 -2.58
N THR A 13 6.89 31.83 -2.58
CA THR A 13 7.57 30.91 -3.52
C THR A 13 6.72 29.69 -3.90
N GLN A 14 5.56 29.91 -4.51
CA GLN A 14 4.88 28.85 -5.27
C GLN A 14 4.75 29.30 -6.72
N ARG A 15 5.86 29.19 -7.45
CA ARG A 15 5.77 29.01 -8.90
C ARG A 15 5.22 27.61 -9.12
N ASP A 16 4.07 27.48 -9.77
CA ASP A 16 3.70 26.21 -10.39
C ASP A 16 4.84 25.83 -11.35
N LEU A 17 5.59 24.78 -10.99
CA LEU A 17 6.70 24.30 -11.81
C LEU A 17 6.17 23.92 -13.19
N THR A 18 6.80 24.43 -14.24
CA THR A 18 6.48 24.02 -15.60
C THR A 18 6.95 22.58 -15.83
N SER A 19 6.43 21.91 -16.86
CA SER A 19 6.93 20.58 -17.26
C SER A 19 8.44 20.59 -17.56
N SER A 20 8.98 21.73 -18.03
CA SER A 20 10.41 21.91 -18.25
C SER A 20 11.20 21.96 -16.93
N ASP A 21 10.73 22.72 -15.94
CA ASP A 21 11.39 22.83 -14.64
C ASP A 21 11.44 21.48 -13.91
N ILE A 22 10.38 20.66 -14.06
CA ILE A 22 10.32 19.32 -13.46
C ILE A 22 11.36 18.38 -14.07
N VAL A 23 11.54 18.44 -15.39
CA VAL A 23 12.55 17.60 -16.07
C VAL A 23 13.96 18.03 -15.69
N GLU A 24 14.22 19.34 -15.63
CA GLU A 24 15.52 19.87 -15.22
C GLU A 24 15.88 19.44 -13.79
N GLU A 25 14.96 19.59 -12.84
CA GLU A 25 15.17 19.16 -11.45
C GLU A 25 15.29 17.62 -11.35
N PHE A 26 14.48 16.87 -12.11
CA PHE A 26 14.55 15.42 -12.14
C PHE A 26 15.93 14.94 -12.59
N LEU A 27 16.45 15.52 -13.67
CA LEU A 27 17.73 15.16 -14.28
C LEU A 27 18.92 15.93 -13.69
N SER A 28 18.76 16.72 -12.63
CA SER A 28 19.88 17.43 -12.02
C SER A 28 20.88 16.44 -11.39
N ARG A 29 22.17 16.81 -11.42
CA ARG A 29 23.23 15.99 -10.82
C ARG A 29 23.00 15.84 -9.32
N GLU A 30 22.60 16.93 -8.68
CA GLU A 30 22.32 17.05 -7.26
C GLU A 30 21.16 16.14 -6.86
N ASN A 31 20.11 16.06 -7.69
CA ASN A 31 18.98 15.16 -7.43
C ASN A 31 19.38 13.68 -7.51
N PHE A 32 20.18 13.29 -8.50
CA PHE A 32 20.70 11.91 -8.59
C PHE A 32 21.61 11.55 -7.41
N GLN A 33 22.42 12.50 -6.91
CA GLN A 33 23.21 12.32 -5.69
C GLN A 33 22.32 12.19 -4.43
N ARG A 34 21.25 12.98 -4.32
CA ARG A 34 20.25 12.86 -3.24
C ARG A 34 19.55 11.50 -3.29
N ALA A 35 19.17 11.06 -4.49
CA ALA A 35 18.53 9.78 -4.73
C ALA A 35 19.43 8.62 -4.31
N TRP A 36 20.71 8.66 -4.71
CA TRP A 36 21.72 7.69 -4.27
C TRP A 36 21.81 7.58 -2.75
N ARG A 37 21.98 8.72 -2.06
CA ARG A 37 22.12 8.73 -0.59
C ARG A 37 20.94 8.00 0.08
N LYS A 38 19.72 8.30 -0.36
CA LYS A 38 18.51 7.65 0.17
C LYS A 38 18.45 6.15 -0.15
N VAL A 39 18.88 5.74 -1.34
CA VAL A 39 18.93 4.31 -1.72
C VAL A 39 19.99 3.57 -0.90
N ALA A 40 21.16 4.17 -0.67
CA ALA A 40 22.24 3.59 0.12
C ALA A 40 21.88 3.48 1.61
N GLU A 41 21.23 4.49 2.18
CA GLU A 41 20.75 4.49 3.58
C GLU A 41 19.78 3.33 3.87
N ASN A 42 18.98 2.91 2.89
CA ASN A 42 18.01 1.83 3.05
C ASN A 42 18.63 0.41 3.07
N GLN A 43 19.93 0.26 2.74
CA GLN A 43 20.66 -1.01 2.76
C GLN A 43 19.93 -2.18 2.07
N GLY A 44 19.21 -1.88 0.98
CA GLY A 44 18.39 -2.85 0.27
C GLY A 44 19.23 -3.87 -0.51
N SER A 45 18.73 -5.10 -0.63
CA SER A 45 19.39 -6.17 -1.38
C SER A 45 19.58 -5.84 -2.88
N ALA A 46 20.52 -6.54 -3.51
CA ALA A 46 20.75 -6.45 -4.96
C ALA A 46 19.53 -6.94 -5.78
N GLY A 47 19.39 -6.39 -6.98
CA GLY A 47 18.37 -6.79 -7.95
C GLY A 47 18.74 -8.07 -8.70
N VAL A 48 18.17 -8.23 -9.89
CA VAL A 48 18.43 -9.38 -10.78
C VAL A 48 19.82 -9.35 -11.41
N ASP A 49 20.46 -8.19 -11.43
CA ASP A 49 21.81 -7.94 -11.94
C ASP A 49 22.91 -8.19 -10.89
N GLU A 50 22.52 -8.52 -9.65
CA GLU A 50 23.40 -8.81 -8.51
C GLU A 50 24.31 -7.65 -8.07
N GLU A 51 24.24 -6.49 -8.72
CA GLU A 51 24.94 -5.26 -8.31
C GLU A 51 24.42 -4.80 -6.94
N THR A 52 25.31 -4.77 -5.95
CA THR A 52 25.01 -4.25 -4.60
C THR A 52 25.20 -2.74 -4.54
N THR A 53 24.77 -2.13 -3.43
CA THR A 53 25.08 -0.72 -3.17
C THR A 53 26.60 -0.49 -3.06
N ASP A 54 27.35 -1.44 -2.51
CA ASP A 54 28.80 -1.29 -2.37
C ASP A 54 29.50 -1.34 -3.72
N ASP A 55 29.06 -2.24 -4.61
CA ASP A 55 29.56 -2.33 -6.00
C ASP A 55 29.27 -1.02 -6.76
N PHE A 56 28.04 -0.51 -6.68
CA PHE A 56 27.66 0.74 -7.32
C PHE A 56 28.47 1.94 -6.77
N ASN A 57 28.78 1.92 -5.47
CA ASN A 57 29.51 2.99 -4.80
C ASN A 57 31.00 3.06 -5.19
N HIS A 58 31.60 1.95 -5.65
CA HIS A 58 33.02 1.91 -6.01
C HIS A 58 33.39 2.96 -7.07
N ASN A 59 32.52 3.18 -8.05
CA ASN A 59 32.68 4.19 -9.11
C ASN A 59 31.54 5.22 -9.10
N LEU A 60 31.10 5.62 -7.90
CA LEU A 60 29.85 6.37 -7.68
C LEU A 60 29.61 7.53 -8.67
N ASN A 61 30.55 8.45 -8.80
CA ASN A 61 30.36 9.64 -9.64
C ASN A 61 30.19 9.29 -11.12
N SER A 62 30.97 8.32 -11.62
CA SER A 62 30.88 7.85 -13.00
C SER A 62 29.56 7.12 -13.24
N ASN A 63 29.20 6.21 -12.33
CA ASN A 63 27.95 5.45 -12.39
C ASN A 63 26.72 6.36 -12.38
N LEU A 64 26.68 7.38 -11.52
CA LEU A 64 25.59 8.35 -11.47
C LEU A 64 25.51 9.19 -12.74
N SER A 65 26.64 9.67 -13.27
CA SER A 65 26.63 10.44 -14.52
C SER A 65 26.10 9.60 -15.67
N GLN A 66 26.62 8.38 -15.85
CA GLN A 66 26.19 7.47 -16.91
C GLN A 66 24.70 7.12 -16.80
N LEU A 67 24.21 6.83 -15.59
CA LEU A 67 22.81 6.51 -15.37
C LEU A 67 21.90 7.69 -15.69
N ARG A 68 22.26 8.90 -15.23
CA ARG A 68 21.52 10.13 -15.54
C ARG A 68 21.51 10.41 -17.04
N ASP A 69 22.66 10.31 -17.70
CA ASP A 69 22.79 10.55 -19.13
C ASP A 69 21.99 9.52 -19.95
N ALA A 70 21.90 8.26 -19.47
CA ALA A 70 21.06 7.24 -20.09
C ALA A 70 19.55 7.56 -19.96
N VAL A 71 19.11 8.10 -18.82
CA VAL A 71 17.72 8.56 -18.64
C VAL A 71 17.43 9.76 -19.53
N ALA A 72 18.33 10.76 -19.55
CA ALA A 72 18.18 11.97 -20.36
C ALA A 72 18.09 11.66 -21.86
N ASN A 73 18.89 10.70 -22.34
CA ASN A 73 18.93 10.30 -23.75
C ASN A 73 17.94 9.18 -24.10
N SER A 74 17.02 8.81 -23.19
CA SER A 74 16.03 7.73 -23.39
C SER A 74 16.63 6.36 -23.76
N THR A 75 17.87 6.08 -23.33
CA THR A 75 18.53 4.77 -23.52
C THR A 75 18.47 3.89 -22.27
N TYR A 76 18.07 4.45 -21.12
CA TYR A 76 17.77 3.68 -19.92
C TYR A 76 16.61 2.71 -20.13
N GLN A 77 16.80 1.45 -19.72
CA GLN A 77 15.75 0.43 -19.69
C GLN A 77 15.76 -0.26 -18.32
N PRO A 78 14.62 -0.32 -17.61
CA PRO A 78 14.56 -1.01 -16.33
C PRO A 78 14.69 -2.52 -16.51
N LEU A 79 15.34 -3.16 -15.54
CA LEU A 79 15.40 -4.62 -15.50
C LEU A 79 14.18 -5.20 -14.78
N PRO A 80 13.83 -6.47 -15.03
CA PRO A 80 12.79 -7.15 -14.27
C PRO A 80 13.08 -7.13 -12.76
N PHE A 81 12.03 -7.09 -11.95
CA PHE A 81 12.16 -7.16 -10.49
C PHE A 81 12.61 -8.56 -10.05
N LYS A 82 13.47 -8.63 -9.04
CA LYS A 82 13.85 -9.90 -8.40
C LYS A 82 12.77 -10.33 -7.42
N GLN A 83 12.25 -11.55 -7.58
CA GLN A 83 11.32 -12.13 -6.62
C GLN A 83 12.08 -12.61 -5.38
N VAL A 84 11.64 -12.16 -4.20
CA VAL A 84 12.17 -12.61 -2.91
C VAL A 84 11.03 -12.96 -1.97
N PHE A 85 11.09 -14.13 -1.34
CA PHE A 85 10.14 -14.53 -0.32
C PHE A 85 10.72 -14.30 1.07
N ILE A 86 10.06 -13.45 1.86
CA ILE A 86 10.40 -13.18 3.24
C ILE A 86 9.37 -13.85 4.15
N PRO A 87 9.78 -14.56 5.21
CA PRO A 87 8.82 -15.16 6.14
C PRO A 87 8.01 -14.07 6.86
N LYS A 88 6.69 -14.23 6.90
CA LYS A 88 5.83 -13.54 7.88
C LYS A 88 5.85 -14.32 9.20
N GLN A 89 5.44 -13.67 10.29
CA GLN A 89 5.16 -14.39 11.53
C GLN A 89 4.06 -15.44 11.29
N LYS A 90 4.30 -16.69 11.69
CA LYS A 90 3.44 -17.90 11.49
C LYS A 90 3.42 -18.51 10.07
N GLY A 91 4.57 -18.63 9.41
CA GLY A 91 4.75 -19.60 8.30
C GLY A 91 4.10 -19.24 6.96
N SER A 92 3.45 -18.07 6.85
CA SER A 92 3.11 -17.48 5.55
C SER A 92 4.30 -16.71 5.01
N TRP A 93 4.38 -16.56 3.69
CA TRP A 93 5.46 -15.83 3.02
C TRP A 93 4.94 -14.50 2.49
N ARG A 94 5.75 -13.45 2.56
CA ARG A 94 5.56 -12.19 1.85
C ARG A 94 6.47 -12.21 0.63
N GLU A 95 5.87 -12.17 -0.54
CA GLU A 95 6.59 -11.91 -1.77
C GLU A 95 6.97 -10.42 -1.81
N LEU A 96 8.24 -10.14 -2.10
CA LEU A 96 8.75 -8.82 -2.44
C LEU A 96 9.30 -8.83 -3.87
N LYS A 97 9.14 -7.70 -4.54
CA LYS A 97 9.64 -7.47 -5.90
C LYS A 97 10.74 -6.40 -5.80
N ILE A 98 12.00 -6.85 -5.82
CA ILE A 98 13.17 -5.99 -5.57
C ILE A 98 13.72 -5.45 -6.90
N PRO A 99 13.66 -4.13 -7.17
CA PRO A 99 14.34 -3.51 -8.32
C PRO A 99 15.86 -3.49 -8.16
N THR A 100 16.59 -3.28 -9.25
CA THR A 100 18.06 -3.08 -9.22
C THR A 100 18.44 -1.78 -8.49
N VAL A 101 19.71 -1.65 -8.07
CA VAL A 101 20.21 -0.41 -7.46
C VAL A 101 19.97 0.78 -8.38
N ARG A 102 20.27 0.63 -9.67
CA ARG A 102 20.08 1.66 -10.69
C ARG A 102 18.62 2.05 -10.83
N ASP A 103 17.71 1.09 -10.91
CA ASP A 103 16.27 1.36 -10.99
C ASP A 103 15.77 2.10 -9.76
N ARG A 104 16.24 1.73 -8.56
CA ARG A 104 15.90 2.43 -7.32
C ARG A 104 16.37 3.88 -7.34
N ILE A 105 17.57 4.15 -7.87
CA ILE A 105 18.10 5.52 -7.95
C ILE A 105 17.23 6.37 -8.89
N VAL A 106 16.89 5.87 -10.08
CA VAL A 106 16.05 6.65 -11.03
C VAL A 106 14.64 6.85 -10.48
N GLN A 107 14.04 5.80 -9.89
CA GLN A 107 12.73 5.91 -9.23
C GLN A 107 12.75 6.90 -8.07
N GLN A 108 13.80 6.88 -7.24
CA GLN A 108 13.97 7.81 -6.13
C GLN A 108 14.21 9.24 -6.62
N ALA A 109 14.97 9.42 -7.70
CA ALA A 109 15.21 10.72 -8.31
C ALA A 109 13.89 11.34 -8.81
N LEU A 110 13.02 10.56 -9.46
CA LEU A 110 11.70 11.06 -9.85
C LEU A 110 10.82 11.33 -8.62
N LEU A 111 10.86 10.44 -7.62
CA LEU A 111 10.08 10.61 -6.38
C LEU A 111 10.47 11.89 -5.63
N ASN A 112 11.74 12.28 -5.63
CA ASN A 112 12.21 13.52 -4.99
C ASN A 112 11.54 14.77 -5.56
N VAL A 113 11.14 14.75 -6.83
CA VAL A 113 10.48 15.86 -7.52
C VAL A 113 8.97 15.73 -7.45
N LEU A 114 8.44 14.51 -7.64
CA LEU A 114 7.01 14.26 -7.64
C LEU A 114 6.37 14.41 -6.25
N ALA A 115 7.05 13.99 -5.19
CA ALA A 115 6.52 14.05 -3.82
C ALA A 115 6.11 15.46 -3.38
N PRO A 116 6.95 16.52 -3.47
CA PRO A 116 6.55 17.87 -3.07
C PRO A 116 5.42 18.45 -3.92
N ILE A 117 5.34 18.09 -5.21
CA ILE A 117 4.23 18.51 -6.09
C ILE A 117 2.91 17.88 -5.62
N MET A 118 2.94 16.58 -5.32
CA MET A 118 1.75 15.82 -4.95
C MET A 118 1.29 16.10 -3.52
N GLU A 119 2.20 16.37 -2.59
CA GLU A 119 1.85 16.61 -1.19
C GLU A 119 0.87 17.78 -1.01
N ASN A 120 1.00 18.83 -1.83
CA ASN A 120 0.08 19.97 -1.84
C ASN A 120 -1.27 19.67 -2.52
N LYS A 121 -1.38 18.54 -3.24
CA LYS A 121 -2.56 18.18 -4.03
C LYS A 121 -3.35 17.02 -3.42
N PHE A 122 -2.70 16.21 -2.59
CA PHE A 122 -3.33 15.05 -1.97
C PHE A 122 -4.43 15.47 -0.99
N SER A 123 -5.53 14.72 -1.01
CA SER A 123 -6.59 14.87 -0.02
C SER A 123 -6.04 14.81 1.41
N PRO A 124 -6.50 15.67 2.34
CA PRO A 124 -6.15 15.57 3.75
C PRO A 124 -6.65 14.28 4.41
N ALA A 125 -7.56 13.55 3.75
CA ALA A 125 -8.05 12.25 4.20
C ALA A 125 -7.04 11.10 3.99
N SER A 126 -5.93 11.32 3.28
CA SER A 126 -4.94 10.29 2.96
C SER A 126 -3.68 10.40 3.82
N PHE A 127 -3.29 9.34 4.52
CA PHE A 127 -2.22 9.37 5.52
C PHE A 127 -1.02 8.48 5.19
N ALA A 128 -1.19 7.39 4.43
CA ALA A 128 -0.09 6.47 4.18
C ALA A 128 0.93 7.04 3.19
N TYR A 129 2.20 6.67 3.36
CA TYR A 129 3.30 6.97 2.43
C TYR A 129 3.53 8.47 2.17
N ARG A 130 3.08 9.34 3.08
CA ARG A 130 3.25 10.78 2.99
C ARG A 130 4.23 11.26 4.07
N PRO A 131 5.08 12.27 3.77
CA PRO A 131 5.92 12.89 4.78
C PRO A 131 5.08 13.41 5.95
N HIS A 132 5.58 13.24 7.17
CA HIS A 132 4.95 13.74 8.40
C HIS A 132 3.54 13.20 8.73
N MET A 133 3.03 12.25 7.95
CA MET A 133 1.79 11.54 8.23
C MET A 133 2.08 10.16 8.79
N SER A 134 1.31 9.76 9.79
CA SER A 134 1.43 8.46 10.45
C SER A 134 0.06 7.79 10.60
N TYR A 135 0.08 6.50 10.94
CA TYR A 135 -1.15 5.80 11.30
C TYR A 135 -1.82 6.42 12.55
N ILE A 136 -1.04 7.05 13.42
CA ILE A 136 -1.56 7.76 14.61
C ILE A 136 -2.42 8.95 14.17
N ASN A 137 -1.96 9.73 13.19
CA ASN A 137 -2.74 10.86 12.68
C ASN A 137 -4.06 10.40 12.05
N ALA A 138 -4.06 9.26 11.35
CA ALA A 138 -5.28 8.66 10.84
C ALA A 138 -6.24 8.25 11.98
N VAL A 139 -5.73 7.61 13.04
CA VAL A 139 -6.50 7.22 14.24
C VAL A 139 -7.10 8.45 14.95
N GLU A 140 -6.30 9.51 15.12
CA GLU A 140 -6.76 10.79 15.70
C GLU A 140 -7.85 11.43 14.84
N GLN A 141 -7.72 11.36 13.51
CA GLN A 141 -8.73 11.91 12.59
C GLN A 141 -10.07 11.16 12.71
N VAL A 142 -10.05 9.84 12.91
CA VAL A 142 -11.26 9.04 13.17
C VAL A 142 -11.92 9.48 14.48
N ALA A 143 -11.13 9.67 15.54
CA ALA A 143 -11.61 10.16 16.82
C ALA A 143 -12.28 11.53 16.69
N HIS A 144 -11.66 12.44 15.94
CA HIS A 144 -12.19 13.77 15.68
C HIS A 144 -13.55 13.71 14.97
N TRP A 145 -13.70 12.87 13.94
CA TRP A 145 -14.97 12.72 13.24
C TRP A 145 -16.07 12.11 14.13
N ARG A 146 -15.72 11.12 14.96
CA ARG A 146 -16.63 10.59 15.97
C ARG A 146 -17.17 11.70 16.87
N ASP A 147 -16.28 12.52 17.42
CA ASP A 147 -16.66 13.58 18.37
C ASP A 147 -17.56 14.66 17.72
N LEU A 148 -17.56 14.74 16.39
CA LEU A 148 -18.46 15.58 15.59
C LEU A 148 -19.78 14.89 15.19
N GLY A 149 -20.05 13.68 15.68
CA GLY A 149 -21.31 12.96 15.47
C GLY A 149 -21.32 11.96 14.31
N TYR A 150 -20.18 11.69 13.67
CA TYR A 150 -20.07 10.71 12.60
C TYR A 150 -19.89 9.29 13.17
N HIS A 151 -20.95 8.72 13.70
CA HIS A 151 -20.88 7.48 14.48
C HIS A 151 -21.01 6.19 13.65
N TRP A 152 -21.48 6.27 12.41
CA TRP A 152 -21.64 5.11 11.53
C TRP A 152 -20.44 4.97 10.61
N VAL A 153 -19.87 3.77 10.53
CA VAL A 153 -18.58 3.53 9.87
C VAL A 153 -18.72 2.40 8.87
N MET A 154 -18.26 2.63 7.65
CA MET A 154 -17.91 1.61 6.68
C MET A 154 -16.40 1.40 6.76
N ASP A 155 -16.01 0.25 7.28
CA ASP A 155 -14.63 -0.22 7.38
C ASP A 155 -14.34 -1.05 6.12
N ALA A 156 -13.36 -0.63 5.31
CA ALA A 156 -13.21 -1.10 3.94
C ALA A 156 -11.73 -1.27 3.52
N ASP A 157 -11.48 -2.31 2.71
CA ASP A 157 -10.16 -2.65 2.16
C ASP A 157 -10.32 -2.90 0.65
N VAL A 158 -9.36 -2.44 -0.16
CA VAL A 158 -9.36 -2.73 -1.60
C VAL A 158 -8.69 -4.07 -1.88
N SER A 159 -9.40 -4.98 -2.53
CA SER A 159 -8.92 -6.32 -2.81
C SER A 159 -7.68 -6.31 -3.72
N LYS A 160 -6.58 -6.89 -3.22
CA LYS A 160 -5.29 -7.03 -3.94
C LYS A 160 -4.84 -5.72 -4.60
N TYR A 161 -5.00 -4.60 -3.90
CA TYR A 161 -4.89 -3.26 -4.47
C TYR A 161 -3.68 -3.04 -5.40
N PHE A 162 -2.47 -3.30 -4.90
CA PHE A 162 -1.25 -3.12 -5.71
C PHE A 162 -1.24 -3.98 -6.97
N ASP A 163 -1.80 -5.19 -6.94
CA ASP A 163 -1.86 -6.09 -8.11
C ASP A 163 -3.06 -5.79 -9.03
N SER A 164 -4.02 -4.96 -8.61
CA SER A 164 -5.23 -4.63 -9.37
C SER A 164 -5.18 -3.27 -10.08
N ILE A 165 -4.20 -2.41 -9.77
CA ILE A 165 -4.04 -1.09 -10.40
C ILE A 165 -3.97 -1.20 -11.93
N ASP A 166 -4.96 -0.64 -12.62
CA ASP A 166 -4.99 -0.56 -14.07
C ASP A 166 -3.94 0.42 -14.61
N HIS A 167 -3.04 -0.04 -15.49
CA HIS A 167 -1.92 0.75 -16.00
C HIS A 167 -2.39 1.94 -16.85
N GLN A 168 -3.41 1.76 -17.68
CA GLN A 168 -3.90 2.82 -18.56
C GLN A 168 -4.50 3.97 -17.74
N ARG A 169 -5.36 3.64 -16.77
CA ARG A 169 -5.91 4.61 -15.83
C ARG A 169 -4.81 5.29 -15.03
N LEU A 170 -3.83 4.52 -14.51
CA LEU A 170 -2.70 5.08 -13.75
C LEU A 170 -1.96 6.15 -14.55
N LEU A 171 -1.62 5.87 -15.81
CA LEU A 171 -0.93 6.82 -16.68
C LEU A 171 -1.79 8.07 -16.98
N ILE A 172 -3.11 7.90 -17.14
CA ILE A 172 -4.05 9.02 -17.32
C ILE A 172 -4.06 9.92 -16.08
N VAL A 173 -4.14 9.35 -14.87
CA VAL A 173 -4.19 10.16 -13.65
C VAL A 173 -2.84 10.81 -13.32
N VAL A 174 -1.72 10.12 -13.56
CA VAL A 174 -0.38 10.72 -13.41
C VAL A 174 -0.20 11.90 -14.36
N ARG A 175 -0.68 11.76 -15.61
CA ARG A 175 -0.61 12.82 -16.63
C ARG A 175 -1.31 14.12 -16.21
N LYS A 176 -2.35 14.05 -15.36
CA LYS A 176 -3.02 15.25 -14.81
C LYS A 176 -2.06 16.13 -13.98
N TYR A 177 -1.02 15.53 -13.41
CA TYR A 177 -0.05 16.20 -12.54
C TYR A 177 1.33 16.35 -13.19
N LEU A 178 1.66 15.45 -14.11
CA LEU A 178 2.94 15.38 -14.78
C LEU A 178 2.75 15.02 -16.26
N ASP A 179 2.49 16.03 -17.09
CA ASP A 179 2.36 15.86 -18.54
C ASP A 179 3.73 15.99 -19.22
N ASN A 180 4.53 14.94 -19.09
CA ASN A 180 5.79 14.80 -19.82
C ASN A 180 5.89 13.40 -20.46
N PRO A 181 5.95 13.29 -21.81
CA PRO A 181 5.99 12.00 -22.48
C PRO A 181 7.15 11.08 -22.06
N GLY A 182 8.34 11.64 -21.82
CA GLY A 182 9.51 10.89 -21.39
C GLY A 182 9.32 10.26 -20.02
N ILE A 183 8.82 11.03 -19.06
CA ILE A 183 8.56 10.53 -17.71
C ILE A 183 7.39 9.53 -17.70
N LEU A 184 6.33 9.77 -18.46
CA LEU A 184 5.22 8.83 -18.58
C LEU A 184 5.68 7.50 -19.20
N CYS A 185 6.58 7.56 -20.20
CA CYS A 185 7.21 6.36 -20.78
C CYS A 185 8.07 5.62 -19.75
N LEU A 186 8.82 6.35 -18.92
CA LEU A 186 9.64 5.79 -17.85
C LEU A 186 8.79 5.07 -16.79
N ILE A 187 7.69 5.68 -16.34
CA ILE A 187 6.75 5.07 -15.40
C ILE A 187 6.13 3.81 -16.01
N LYS A 188 5.71 3.89 -17.29
CA LYS A 188 5.20 2.72 -18.02
C LYS A 188 6.24 1.60 -18.10
N ALA A 189 7.49 1.92 -18.37
CA ALA A 189 8.57 0.93 -18.42
C ALA A 189 8.75 0.22 -17.07
N TRP A 190 8.69 0.93 -15.95
CA TRP A 190 8.78 0.31 -14.62
C TRP A 190 7.61 -0.62 -14.29
N ILE A 191 6.37 -0.17 -14.49
CA ILE A 191 5.20 -0.99 -14.16
C ILE A 191 5.03 -2.20 -15.10
N SER A 192 5.69 -2.18 -16.27
CA SER A 192 5.69 -3.27 -17.25
C SER A 192 6.98 -4.12 -17.27
N ALA A 193 7.99 -3.83 -16.44
CA ALA A 193 9.30 -4.49 -16.48
C ALA A 193 9.24 -6.01 -16.21
N GLY A 194 8.19 -6.46 -15.51
CA GLY A 194 8.00 -7.86 -15.13
C GLY A 194 8.81 -8.28 -13.91
N VAL A 195 8.59 -9.50 -13.45
CA VAL A 195 9.24 -10.09 -12.28
C VAL A 195 9.98 -11.36 -12.72
N LEU A 196 11.27 -11.45 -12.40
CA LEU A 196 12.05 -12.67 -12.59
C LEU A 196 11.75 -13.65 -11.46
N THR A 197 11.07 -14.74 -11.81
CA THR A 197 10.72 -15.88 -10.95
C THR A 197 11.61 -17.08 -11.28
N LYS A 198 11.47 -18.19 -10.53
CA LYS A 198 12.21 -19.43 -10.83
C LYS A 198 11.82 -20.04 -12.19
N GLU A 199 10.59 -19.78 -12.62
CA GLU A 199 10.00 -20.27 -13.86
C GLU A 199 10.27 -19.35 -15.06
N GLY A 200 10.89 -18.18 -14.83
CA GLY A 200 11.20 -17.18 -15.84
C GLY A 200 10.60 -15.81 -15.55
N ILE A 201 10.61 -14.92 -16.56
CA ILE A 201 10.08 -13.55 -16.43
C ILE A 201 8.56 -13.58 -16.59
N VAL A 202 7.84 -13.19 -15.54
CA VAL A 202 6.39 -12.99 -15.54
C VAL A 202 6.07 -11.52 -15.75
N ARG A 203 5.23 -11.19 -16.75
CA ARG A 203 4.76 -9.83 -17.00
C ARG A 203 3.27 -9.77 -16.77
N ASN A 204 2.83 -8.81 -15.96
CA ASN A 204 1.43 -8.55 -15.72
C ASN A 204 0.98 -7.35 -16.56
N ASP A 205 -0.25 -7.42 -17.05
CA ASP A 205 -0.96 -6.35 -17.76
C ASP A 205 -1.55 -5.29 -16.82
N LYS A 206 -1.50 -5.54 -15.51
CA LYS A 206 -1.93 -4.64 -14.44
C LYS A 206 -1.10 -4.82 -13.18
N GLY A 207 -1.29 -3.88 -12.26
CA GLY A 207 -0.67 -3.83 -10.96
C GLY A 207 0.69 -3.12 -10.97
N ILE A 208 1.12 -2.67 -9.80
CA ILE A 208 2.42 -2.05 -9.59
C ILE A 208 3.22 -2.89 -8.57
N PRO A 209 4.55 -3.00 -8.74
CA PRO A 209 5.37 -3.89 -7.93
C PRO A 209 5.50 -3.45 -6.47
N GLN A 210 5.07 -4.30 -5.54
CA GLN A 210 5.31 -4.12 -4.11
C GLN A 210 6.81 -4.26 -3.81
N GLY A 211 7.47 -3.14 -3.51
CA GLY A 211 8.92 -3.08 -3.27
C GLY A 211 9.66 -2.08 -4.15
N ALA A 212 9.02 -1.57 -5.20
CA ALA A 212 9.56 -0.43 -5.96
C ALA A 212 9.43 0.87 -5.16
N VAL A 213 10.44 1.73 -5.27
CA VAL A 213 10.55 2.97 -4.50
C VAL A 213 9.40 3.92 -4.81
N ILE A 214 8.99 3.99 -6.08
CA ILE A 214 7.95 4.93 -6.53
C ILE A 214 6.53 4.39 -6.36
N SER A 215 6.35 3.07 -6.21
CA SER A 215 5.03 2.44 -6.19
C SER A 215 4.06 3.00 -5.13
N PRO A 216 4.48 3.29 -3.88
CA PRO A 216 3.59 3.90 -2.90
C PRO A 216 3.03 5.26 -3.33
N MET A 217 3.83 6.09 -4.01
CA MET A 217 3.39 7.37 -4.55
C MET A 217 2.38 7.18 -5.68
N LEU A 218 2.65 6.26 -6.61
CA LEU A 218 1.74 5.95 -7.72
C LEU A 218 0.41 5.40 -7.24
N ALA A 219 0.41 4.56 -6.20
CA ALA A 219 -0.78 4.10 -5.51
C ALA A 219 -1.59 5.29 -4.97
N ASN A 220 -0.98 6.19 -4.20
CA ASN A 220 -1.70 7.35 -3.67
C ASN A 220 -2.26 8.26 -4.78
N ILE A 221 -1.53 8.50 -5.86
CA ILE A 221 -2.01 9.25 -7.04
C ILE A 221 -3.26 8.59 -7.63
N TYR A 222 -3.30 7.26 -7.68
CA TYR A 222 -4.42 6.50 -8.25
C TYR A 222 -5.73 6.69 -7.47
N LEU A 223 -5.65 6.72 -6.13
CA LEU A 223 -6.81 6.84 -5.24
C LEU A 223 -7.13 8.29 -4.85
N ASP A 224 -6.29 9.27 -5.16
CA ASP A 224 -6.53 10.66 -4.79
C ASP A 224 -7.84 11.24 -5.38
N GLU A 225 -8.20 10.84 -6.61
CA GLU A 225 -9.51 11.21 -7.19
C GLU A 225 -10.68 10.60 -6.41
N PHE A 226 -10.52 9.37 -5.89
CA PHE A 226 -11.52 8.73 -5.02
C PHE A 226 -11.66 9.52 -3.72
N ASP A 227 -10.55 9.90 -3.10
CA ASP A 227 -10.55 10.65 -1.85
C ASP A 227 -11.30 11.97 -1.98
N LYS A 228 -11.07 12.67 -3.09
CA LYS A 228 -11.71 13.95 -3.41
C LYS A 228 -13.20 13.80 -3.66
N ILE A 229 -13.64 12.76 -4.38
CA ILE A 229 -15.06 12.48 -4.62
C ILE A 229 -15.79 12.23 -3.30
N ILE A 230 -15.25 11.39 -2.43
CA ILE A 230 -15.88 11.09 -1.14
C ILE A 230 -15.89 12.33 -0.24
N SER A 231 -14.78 13.05 -0.18
CA SER A 231 -14.64 14.24 0.68
C SER A 231 -15.48 15.44 0.21
N ALA A 232 -15.94 15.46 -1.04
CA ALA A 232 -16.87 16.46 -1.57
C ALA A 232 -18.34 16.20 -1.17
N SER A 233 -18.63 15.06 -0.54
CA SER A 233 -19.96 14.72 -0.04
C SER A 233 -20.14 15.08 1.44
N ASP A 234 -21.27 14.68 2.01
CA ASP A 234 -21.56 14.77 3.45
C ASP A 234 -20.76 13.77 4.31
N LEU A 235 -20.08 12.81 3.68
CA LEU A 235 -19.29 11.77 4.33
C LEU A 235 -17.93 12.28 4.81
N LYS A 236 -17.29 11.51 5.70
CA LYS A 236 -15.89 11.69 6.09
C LYS A 236 -15.07 10.49 5.70
N LEU A 237 -13.86 10.73 5.21
CA LEU A 237 -12.93 9.69 4.80
C LEU A 237 -11.67 9.76 5.66
N VAL A 238 -11.16 8.59 6.03
CA VAL A 238 -9.81 8.39 6.55
C VAL A 238 -9.20 7.19 5.82
N ARG A 239 -8.14 7.41 5.04
CA ARG A 239 -7.49 6.39 4.22
C ARG A 239 -6.02 6.22 4.57
N TYR A 240 -5.60 4.97 4.74
CA TYR A 240 -4.22 4.57 4.91
C TYR A 240 -3.89 3.49 3.87
N ALA A 241 -3.30 3.91 2.75
CA ALA A 241 -3.05 3.06 1.58
C ALA A 241 -4.37 2.56 0.97
N ASP A 242 -4.60 1.25 1.00
CA ASP A 242 -5.80 0.55 0.54
C ASP A 242 -6.85 0.29 1.63
N ASP A 243 -6.48 0.49 2.90
CA ASP A 243 -7.36 0.39 4.07
C ASP A 243 -7.98 1.78 4.36
N PHE A 244 -9.30 1.87 4.46
CA PHE A 244 -10.00 3.13 4.67
C PHE A 244 -11.32 3.00 5.42
N LEU A 245 -11.65 4.07 6.13
CA LEU A 245 -12.93 4.25 6.80
C LEU A 245 -13.73 5.35 6.12
N VAL A 246 -15.00 5.08 5.83
CA VAL A 246 -15.99 6.10 5.50
C VAL A 246 -16.93 6.26 6.68
N LEU A 247 -17.15 7.50 7.12
CA LEU A 247 -18.01 7.80 8.27
C LEU A 247 -19.22 8.65 7.87
N ALA A 248 -20.37 8.35 8.47
CA ALA A 248 -21.64 9.06 8.30
C ALA A 248 -22.32 9.30 9.65
N THR A 249 -23.28 10.23 9.66
CA THR A 249 -24.06 10.55 10.86
C THR A 249 -25.22 9.58 11.11
N THR A 250 -25.72 8.89 10.08
CA THR A 250 -26.86 7.95 10.19
C THR A 250 -26.58 6.60 9.54
N GLN A 251 -27.33 5.58 9.99
CA GLN A 251 -27.23 4.22 9.47
C GLN A 251 -27.67 4.15 8.00
N GLU A 252 -28.77 4.81 7.67
CA GLU A 252 -29.33 4.83 6.33
C GLU A 252 -28.33 5.43 5.34
N ARG A 253 -27.61 6.49 5.78
CA ARG A 253 -26.63 7.16 4.95
C ARG A 253 -25.40 6.28 4.69
N ILE A 254 -24.87 5.58 5.71
CA ILE A 254 -23.70 4.72 5.51
C ILE A 254 -24.02 3.50 4.65
N VAL A 255 -25.24 2.95 4.78
CA VAL A 255 -25.71 1.84 3.93
C VAL A 255 -25.80 2.30 2.47
N LYS A 256 -26.31 3.50 2.21
CA LYS A 256 -26.30 4.07 0.86
C LYS A 256 -24.88 4.37 0.35
N ALA A 257 -24.01 4.87 1.24
CA ALA A 257 -22.63 5.17 0.90
C ALA A 257 -21.86 3.94 0.42
N TYR A 258 -22.16 2.75 0.95
CA TYR A 258 -21.55 1.49 0.51
C TYR A 258 -21.66 1.30 -1.02
N SER A 259 -22.88 1.41 -1.56
CA SER A 259 -23.09 1.25 -3.00
C SER A 259 -22.45 2.36 -3.82
N GLU A 260 -22.43 3.60 -3.31
CA GLU A 260 -21.75 4.74 -3.95
C GLU A 260 -20.23 4.50 -4.04
N VAL A 261 -19.61 4.10 -2.93
CA VAL A 261 -18.17 3.77 -2.84
C VAL A 261 -17.82 2.62 -3.78
N GLU A 262 -18.62 1.55 -3.78
CA GLU A 262 -18.41 0.40 -4.66
C GLU A 262 -18.49 0.80 -6.14
N GLN A 263 -19.47 1.62 -6.53
CA GLN A 263 -19.59 2.11 -7.91
C GLN A 263 -18.39 2.97 -8.33
N ILE A 264 -17.92 3.86 -7.45
CA ILE A 264 -16.75 4.71 -7.74
C ILE A 264 -15.51 3.82 -7.92
N LEU A 265 -15.24 2.88 -7.01
CA LEU A 265 -14.10 1.98 -7.11
C LEU A 265 -14.17 1.09 -8.37
N ASN A 266 -15.35 0.58 -8.72
CA ASN A 266 -15.55 -0.19 -9.95
C ASN A 266 -15.27 0.65 -11.21
N SER A 267 -15.64 1.94 -11.21
CA SER A 267 -15.28 2.86 -12.29
C SER A 267 -13.76 3.07 -12.39
N PHE A 268 -13.04 2.85 -11.29
CA PHE A 268 -11.58 2.91 -11.21
C PHE A 268 -10.94 1.53 -11.43
N LYS A 269 -11.69 0.50 -11.86
CA LYS A 269 -11.21 -0.88 -12.05
C LYS A 269 -10.68 -1.54 -10.76
N LEU A 270 -11.14 -1.05 -9.61
CA LEU A 270 -10.86 -1.61 -8.29
C LEU A 270 -12.11 -2.26 -7.71
N THR A 271 -11.94 -3.14 -6.72
CA THR A 271 -13.04 -3.84 -6.07
C THR A 271 -12.80 -3.89 -4.56
N LEU A 272 -13.87 -3.73 -3.79
CA LEU A 272 -13.84 -3.90 -2.34
C LEU A 272 -13.53 -5.36 -1.96
N HIS A 273 -12.86 -5.55 -0.82
CA HIS A 273 -12.58 -6.87 -0.29
C HIS A 273 -13.83 -7.41 0.44
N PRO A 274 -14.50 -8.46 -0.08
CA PRO A 274 -15.83 -8.86 0.40
C PRO A 274 -15.86 -9.27 1.87
N GLU A 275 -14.80 -9.93 2.36
CA GLU A 275 -14.73 -10.42 3.74
C GLU A 275 -14.17 -9.41 4.75
N LYS A 276 -13.56 -8.32 4.29
CA LYS A 276 -12.96 -7.31 5.17
C LYS A 276 -13.81 -6.04 5.23
N THR A 277 -14.67 -5.83 4.24
CA THR A 277 -15.54 -4.67 4.20
C THR A 277 -16.79 -4.91 5.02
N GLN A 278 -17.08 -4.02 5.98
CA GLN A 278 -18.23 -4.14 6.88
C GLN A 278 -18.80 -2.76 7.25
N ILE A 279 -20.07 -2.74 7.66
CA ILE A 279 -20.70 -1.58 8.28
C ILE A 279 -20.82 -1.82 9.78
N THR A 280 -20.31 -0.88 10.56
CA THR A 280 -20.27 -0.90 12.03
C THR A 280 -20.51 0.51 12.58
N ASN A 281 -20.36 0.67 13.88
CA ASN A 281 -20.43 1.95 14.57
C ASN A 281 -19.57 1.90 15.84
N PHE A 282 -19.41 3.04 16.50
CA PHE A 282 -18.62 3.11 17.73
C PHE A 282 -19.23 2.29 18.87
N GLU A 283 -20.54 2.09 18.95
CA GLU A 283 -21.19 1.28 19.99
C GLU A 283 -20.84 -0.22 19.89
N ARG A 284 -20.80 -0.77 18.67
CA ARG A 284 -20.36 -2.15 18.41
C ARG A 284 -18.85 -2.28 18.49
N GLY A 285 -18.17 -1.22 18.13
CA GLY A 285 -16.72 -1.13 18.03
C GLY A 285 -16.15 -1.79 16.78
N PHE A 286 -14.91 -1.41 16.48
CA PHE A 286 -14.18 -1.88 15.30
C PHE A 286 -12.67 -1.69 15.48
N ARG A 287 -11.89 -2.22 14.54
CA ARG A 287 -10.42 -2.10 14.55
C ARG A 287 -9.96 -1.38 13.30
N PHE A 288 -9.03 -0.45 13.45
CA PHE A 288 -8.39 0.23 12.33
C PHE A 288 -6.94 0.54 12.70
N LEU A 289 -6.00 0.19 11.82
CA LEU A 289 -4.56 0.43 11.98
C LEU A 289 -4.00 0.02 13.37
N GLY A 290 -4.40 -1.16 13.84
CA GLY A 290 -3.94 -1.72 15.12
C GLY A 290 -4.58 -1.08 16.37
N HIS A 291 -5.60 -0.24 16.20
CA HIS A 291 -6.33 0.40 17.30
C HIS A 291 -7.78 -0.07 17.29
N GLY A 292 -8.34 -0.22 18.48
CA GLY A 292 -9.74 -0.53 18.71
C GLY A 292 -10.49 0.74 19.05
N PHE A 293 -11.67 0.91 18.47
CA PHE A 293 -12.60 1.99 18.76
C PHE A 293 -13.84 1.35 19.39
N LEU A 294 -14.27 1.84 20.56
CA LEU A 294 -15.49 1.40 21.24
C LEU A 294 -16.03 2.56 22.07
N GLU A 295 -17.26 2.96 21.80
CA GLU A 295 -17.88 4.18 22.33
C GLU A 295 -16.91 5.36 22.20
N ASN A 296 -16.55 5.98 23.34
CA ASN A 296 -15.59 7.08 23.40
C ASN A 296 -14.14 6.62 23.60
N ALA A 297 -13.90 5.33 23.77
CA ALA A 297 -12.57 4.76 24.01
C ALA A 297 -11.82 4.45 22.71
N ILE A 298 -10.51 4.71 22.75
CA ILE A 298 -9.54 4.30 21.74
C ILE A 298 -8.41 3.59 22.49
N PHE A 299 -8.09 2.37 22.08
CA PHE A 299 -7.08 1.57 22.76
C PHE A 299 -6.21 0.81 21.76
N PRO A 300 -4.91 0.66 22.04
CA PRO A 300 -4.05 -0.17 21.22
C PRO A 300 -4.54 -1.60 21.31
N VAL A 301 -4.68 -2.24 20.16
CA VAL A 301 -5.01 -3.65 20.10
C VAL A 301 -3.70 -4.37 19.91
N GLU A 302 -3.24 -5.03 20.98
CA GLU A 302 -2.21 -6.05 20.81
C GLU A 302 -2.66 -6.97 19.69
N SER A 303 -1.74 -7.32 18.79
CA SER A 303 -1.99 -8.33 17.77
C SER A 303 -2.13 -9.72 18.41
N SER A 304 -3.11 -9.88 19.30
CA SER A 304 -3.77 -11.13 19.61
C SER A 304 -4.54 -11.52 18.36
N LYS A 305 -3.82 -12.31 17.55
CA LYS A 305 -4.27 -13.01 16.35
C LYS A 305 -5.65 -13.59 16.59
N THR A 306 -6.59 -13.31 15.69
CA THR A 306 -7.92 -13.90 15.62
C THR A 306 -7.84 -15.40 15.93
N VAL A 307 -8.34 -15.79 17.11
CA VAL A 307 -8.64 -17.19 17.43
C VAL A 307 -10.09 -17.39 17.00
N SER A 308 -10.26 -17.93 15.80
CA SER A 308 -11.48 -18.65 15.44
C SER A 308 -11.36 -20.07 15.98
N ALA A 309 -11.98 -20.32 17.14
CA ALA A 309 -12.49 -21.64 17.51
C ALA A 309 -13.48 -21.49 18.67
N SER A 310 -14.73 -21.75 18.36
CA SER A 310 -15.84 -21.97 19.29
C SER A 310 -15.51 -23.09 20.29
N GLY A 311 -16.13 -23.03 21.48
CA GLY A 311 -15.99 -23.96 22.61
C GLY A 311 -16.13 -25.44 22.25
N VAL A 312 -15.68 -26.38 23.10
CA VAL A 312 -16.27 -26.64 24.42
C VAL A 312 -15.23 -27.16 25.43
N GLU A 313 -15.50 -26.78 26.67
CA GLU A 313 -14.97 -27.17 27.98
C GLU A 313 -14.48 -28.63 28.16
N GLY A 314 -13.47 -28.78 29.03
CA GLY A 314 -13.69 -29.58 30.23
C GLY A 314 -12.73 -30.75 30.51
N LYS A 315 -11.90 -30.51 31.54
CA LYS A 315 -11.34 -31.45 32.54
C LYS A 315 -10.05 -32.22 32.21
N GLY A 316 -9.04 -31.96 33.04
CA GLY A 316 -8.48 -33.01 33.89
C GLY A 316 -6.98 -33.25 33.79
N SER A 317 -6.23 -32.56 34.63
CA SER A 317 -4.84 -32.88 34.99
C SER A 317 -4.63 -34.37 35.32
N LYS A 318 -3.55 -34.98 34.81
CA LYS A 318 -2.59 -35.78 35.60
C LYS A 318 -1.34 -36.20 34.80
N LYS A 319 -0.19 -35.88 35.41
CA LYS A 319 1.16 -36.43 35.16
C LYS A 319 1.17 -37.96 35.04
N LYS A 320 1.94 -38.50 34.08
CA LYS A 320 2.86 -39.66 34.21
C LYS A 320 3.58 -39.86 32.88
N LEU A 321 4.89 -39.65 32.82
CA LEU A 321 5.97 -40.62 33.09
C LEU A 321 6.15 -41.62 31.94
N SER A 322 7.29 -41.46 31.28
CA SER A 322 7.88 -42.34 30.27
C SER A 322 7.97 -43.79 30.75
N THR A 323 7.54 -44.74 29.93
CA THR A 323 8.17 -46.06 29.83
C THR A 323 8.08 -46.57 28.40
N ARG A 324 9.22 -47.06 27.92
CA ARG A 324 9.39 -47.89 26.72
C ARG A 324 8.67 -49.22 26.93
N ASN A 325 8.07 -49.78 25.89
CA ASN A 325 8.51 -51.01 25.20
C ASN A 325 7.36 -51.66 24.40
N ASP A 326 7.77 -52.15 23.23
CA ASP A 326 7.40 -53.41 22.59
C ASP A 326 5.98 -53.66 22.01
N ALA A 327 6.05 -53.81 20.68
CA ALA A 327 5.63 -55.00 19.94
C ALA A 327 4.15 -55.22 19.61
N SER A 328 3.94 -55.11 18.29
CA SER A 328 3.39 -56.16 17.42
C SER A 328 1.89 -56.18 17.10
N LYS A 329 1.67 -56.58 15.84
CA LYS A 329 0.45 -57.08 15.19
C LYS A 329 -0.59 -56.00 14.86
N ALA A 330 -0.67 -55.61 13.58
CA ALA A 330 -1.27 -56.35 12.46
C ALA A 330 -2.80 -56.37 12.50
N ASN A 331 -3.33 -55.85 11.39
CA ASN A 331 -4.39 -56.42 10.56
C ASN A 331 -5.77 -55.74 10.58
N ARG A 332 -6.15 -55.35 9.36
CA ARG A 332 -7.46 -55.48 8.69
C ARG A 332 -8.59 -54.48 8.96
N ASN A 333 -8.97 -53.89 7.82
CA ASN A 333 -10.31 -53.79 7.24
C ASN A 333 -11.43 -53.16 8.07
N SER A 334 -11.96 -52.05 7.54
CA SER A 334 -13.30 -51.96 6.91
C SER A 334 -13.67 -50.48 6.86
N ALA A 335 -13.75 -49.85 5.70
CA ALA A 335 -14.94 -49.86 4.83
C ALA A 335 -16.20 -49.29 5.50
N SER A 336 -16.60 -48.13 4.97
CA SER A 336 -17.97 -47.81 4.57
C SER A 336 -18.82 -46.86 5.43
N ILE A 337 -19.55 -46.02 4.68
CA ILE A 337 -20.82 -45.33 4.97
C ILE A 337 -20.63 -43.96 5.66
N ALA A 338 -20.69 -42.82 4.96
CA ALA A 338 -21.75 -42.23 4.11
C ALA A 338 -22.88 -41.55 4.89
N ILE A 339 -23.49 -40.55 4.23
CA ILE A 339 -24.80 -39.92 4.52
C ILE A 339 -24.68 -38.81 5.59
N ALA A 340 -25.22 -37.59 5.48
CA ALA A 340 -26.14 -36.92 4.57
C ALA A 340 -26.01 -35.40 4.85
N THR A 341 -26.06 -34.52 3.85
CA THR A 341 -27.29 -33.80 3.42
C THR A 341 -27.75 -32.83 4.52
N SER A 342 -27.39 -31.54 4.42
CA SER A 342 -28.23 -30.46 3.87
C SER A 342 -29.28 -29.93 4.84
N VAL A 343 -29.49 -28.61 4.80
CA VAL A 343 -30.78 -27.87 4.78
C VAL A 343 -30.44 -26.45 5.25
N ASN A 344 -30.29 -25.47 4.34
CA ASN A 344 -31.34 -24.67 3.71
C ASN A 344 -32.25 -23.87 4.68
N PHE A 345 -31.96 -22.57 4.71
CA PHE A 345 -32.86 -21.47 4.36
C PHE A 345 -33.95 -20.97 5.33
N ARG A 346 -34.13 -19.63 5.18
CA ARG A 346 -35.28 -18.75 5.45
C ARG A 346 -35.26 -18.05 6.81
N ASN A 347 -35.53 -16.74 6.90
CA ASN A 347 -36.10 -15.77 5.96
C ASN A 347 -35.37 -14.43 6.05
#